data_AF-A0A7W2YCR6-F1
#
_entry.id   AF-A0A7W2YCR6-F1
#
_cell.length_a   1.000
_cell.length_b   1.000
_cell.length_c   1.000
_cell.angle_alpha   90.00
_cell.angle_beta   90.00
_cell.angle_gamma   90.00
#
_symmetry.space_group_name_H-M   'P 1'
#
loop_
_entity.id
_entity.type
_entity.pdbx_description
1 polymer ?
#
loop_
_entity_poly.entity_id
_entity_poly.type
_entity_poly.pdbx_seq_one_letter_code
_entity_poly.pdbx_strand_id
1 'polypeptide(L)'
;MEFLLIIGGIWFLFIIFGSSKNKDTSDYRPSSPSPRRSTPPPQPKVNTQTFRPKTGSKSTAKINFQNTSNAGTSIRLPSENDLKGLHDAFTGASLDKALGLYQCQSCKVYYHKESLQVLREANSSQCVSCQSTNIIEITDSASTSRGKDYSPNVITLNNYKDHVGSVVTFEGLVQSVKESRRGSDFAVMFENKSWVKGFKLVFFQGAVRKVGGKPYINSLNRKTVRVRGLLIKHEKFGYEIIVSEKSMIMSTK
;
A
#
# COMPACT_ATOMS: atom_id res chain seq x y z
N MET A 1 1.34 -22.83 -5.76
CA MET A 1 1.56 -21.68 -4.86
C MET A 1 2.89 -20.99 -5.19
N GLU A 2 3.08 -20.48 -6.42
CA GLU A 2 4.34 -19.84 -6.84
C GLU A 2 4.15 -18.53 -7.64
N PHE A 3 2.93 -18.01 -7.75
CA PHE A 3 2.64 -16.76 -8.48
C PHE A 3 2.68 -15.48 -7.60
N LEU A 4 3.03 -15.59 -6.32
CA LEU A 4 2.91 -14.50 -5.33
C LEU A 4 4.19 -13.68 -5.10
N LEU A 5 5.31 -13.98 -5.76
CA LEU A 5 6.59 -13.29 -5.52
C LEU A 5 6.92 -12.17 -6.52
N ILE A 6 6.12 -11.97 -7.57
CA ILE A 6 6.47 -11.02 -8.66
C ILE A 6 5.90 -9.60 -8.43
N ILE A 7 4.86 -9.45 -7.60
CA ILE A 7 4.17 -8.16 -7.43
C ILE A 7 5.00 -7.18 -6.58
N GLY A 8 5.74 -7.66 -5.57
CA GLY A 8 6.60 -6.82 -4.72
C GLY A 8 8.03 -6.58 -5.25
N GLY A 9 8.58 -7.52 -6.04
CA GLY A 9 9.97 -7.44 -6.50
C GLY A 9 10.23 -6.41 -7.61
N ILE A 10 9.23 -6.13 -8.45
CA ILE A 10 9.40 -5.24 -9.61
C ILE A 10 9.41 -3.75 -9.21
N TRP A 11 8.77 -3.37 -8.09
CA TRP A 11 8.83 -1.98 -7.61
C TRP A 11 10.17 -1.66 -6.92
N PHE A 12 10.81 -2.65 -6.27
CA PHE A 12 12.10 -2.48 -5.59
C PHE A 12 13.28 -2.30 -6.56
N LEU A 13 13.24 -2.93 -7.74
CA LEU A 13 14.30 -2.78 -8.76
C LEU A 13 14.35 -1.37 -9.39
N PHE A 14 13.29 -0.56 -9.30
CA PHE A 14 13.31 0.83 -9.77
C PHE A 14 13.90 1.82 -8.74
N ILE A 15 14.14 1.40 -7.50
CA ILE A 15 14.77 2.25 -6.46
C ILE A 15 16.31 2.12 -6.49
N ILE A 16 16.87 0.97 -6.90
CA ILE A 16 18.32 0.73 -6.81
C ILE A 16 19.11 1.13 -8.08
N PHE A 17 18.52 1.10 -9.29
CA PHE A 17 19.26 1.36 -10.56
C PHE A 17 18.94 2.69 -11.26
N GLY A 18 18.34 3.65 -10.55
CA GLY A 18 17.96 4.96 -11.09
C GLY A 18 18.99 6.07 -10.87
N SER A 19 20.30 5.79 -10.93
CA SER A 19 21.32 6.84 -10.96
C SER A 19 22.60 6.35 -11.65
N SER A 20 22.73 6.67 -12.93
CA SER A 20 24.06 7.00 -13.46
C SER A 20 23.91 8.07 -14.53
N LYS A 21 24.42 9.25 -14.20
CA LYS A 21 24.59 10.38 -15.10
C LYS A 21 25.74 10.05 -16.05
N ASN A 22 25.52 10.36 -17.33
CA ASN A 22 26.60 10.62 -18.29
C ASN A 22 27.61 11.59 -17.68
N LYS A 23 28.89 11.23 -17.73
CA LYS A 23 29.98 12.18 -17.74
C LYS A 23 30.95 11.78 -18.85
N ASP A 24 31.10 12.71 -19.77
CA ASP A 24 32.00 12.66 -20.90
C ASP A 24 33.44 12.44 -20.48
N THR A 25 34.10 11.70 -21.37
CA THR A 25 35.52 11.41 -21.46
C THR A 25 36.33 12.69 -21.67
N SER A 26 37.39 12.89 -20.87
CA SER A 26 38.55 13.67 -21.30
C SER A 26 39.80 13.14 -20.62
N ASP A 27 40.67 12.55 -21.45
CA ASP A 27 42.01 12.09 -21.14
C ASP A 27 42.92 13.22 -20.68
N TYR A 28 43.67 13.02 -19.59
CA TYR A 28 45.03 13.54 -19.42
C TYR A 28 45.77 12.82 -18.28
N ARG A 29 46.91 12.21 -18.62
CA ARG A 29 48.01 11.70 -17.75
C ARG A 29 49.30 12.19 -18.44
N PRO A 30 50.47 12.46 -17.80
CA PRO A 30 50.97 11.98 -16.50
C PRO A 30 51.71 13.04 -15.64
N SER A 31 52.12 12.77 -14.38
CA SER A 31 53.47 12.31 -14.03
C SER A 31 53.56 11.82 -12.56
N SER A 32 54.27 10.71 -12.33
CA SER A 32 54.91 10.31 -11.05
C SER A 32 56.39 10.81 -11.06
N PRO A 33 57.23 10.74 -9.98
CA PRO A 33 57.08 10.03 -8.69
C PRO A 33 57.59 10.79 -7.42
N SER A 34 57.28 10.27 -6.23
CA SER A 34 58.27 10.06 -5.14
C SER A 34 57.69 9.24 -3.97
N PRO A 35 58.53 8.43 -3.28
CA PRO A 35 58.07 7.40 -2.34
C PRO A 35 57.89 7.97 -0.93
N ARG A 36 56.70 7.76 -0.33
CA ARG A 36 56.45 8.11 1.07
C ARG A 36 56.48 6.87 1.95
N ARG A 37 57.49 6.88 2.82
CA ARG A 37 57.76 6.11 4.04
C ARG A 37 56.51 5.46 4.66
N SER A 38 56.52 4.13 4.74
CA SER A 38 55.57 3.31 5.49
C SER A 38 55.70 3.56 6.99
N THR A 39 54.59 3.95 7.62
CA THR A 39 54.46 4.05 9.07
C THR A 39 53.68 2.81 9.54
N PRO A 40 54.12 2.09 10.59
CA PRO A 40 53.42 0.89 11.06
C PRO A 40 52.03 1.25 11.62
N PRO A 41 51.03 0.36 11.48
CA PRO A 41 49.68 0.63 11.94
C PRO A 41 49.61 0.67 13.48
N PRO A 42 48.89 1.65 14.06
CA PRO A 42 48.61 1.66 15.49
C PRO A 42 47.68 0.50 15.86
N GLN A 43 48.05 -0.26 16.89
CA GLN A 43 47.27 -1.37 17.43
C GLN A 43 45.88 -0.91 17.88
N PRO A 44 44.82 -1.71 17.65
CA PRO A 44 43.48 -1.40 18.12
C PRO A 44 43.44 -1.43 19.65
N LYS A 45 43.09 -0.29 20.26
CA LYS A 45 42.76 -0.19 21.67
C LYS A 45 41.54 -1.06 21.96
N VAL A 46 41.70 -2.05 22.83
CA VAL A 46 40.63 -2.92 23.33
C VAL A 46 39.61 -2.04 24.06
N ASN A 47 38.41 -1.90 23.48
CA ASN A 47 37.31 -1.16 24.07
C ASN A 47 36.63 -2.04 25.14
N THR A 48 36.77 -1.68 26.42
CA THR A 48 36.27 -2.44 27.58
C THR A 48 34.80 -2.18 27.92
N GLN A 49 34.01 -1.60 27.00
CA GLN A 49 32.59 -1.32 27.23
C GLN A 49 31.62 -2.24 26.45
N THR A 50 31.92 -3.53 26.40
CA THR A 50 30.89 -4.53 26.04
C THR A 50 30.13 -4.92 27.29
N PHE A 51 28.90 -4.39 27.44
CA PHE A 51 27.99 -4.75 28.52
C PHE A 51 27.60 -6.22 28.38
N ARG A 52 28.21 -7.09 29.20
CA ARG A 52 27.86 -8.51 29.31
C ARG A 52 26.83 -8.65 30.44
N PRO A 53 25.60 -9.11 30.16
CA PRO A 53 24.63 -9.37 31.22
C PRO A 53 25.20 -10.41 32.18
N LYS A 54 25.30 -10.06 33.47
CA LYS A 54 25.61 -11.04 34.52
C LYS A 54 24.51 -12.09 34.53
N THR A 55 24.88 -13.37 34.50
CA THR A 55 23.98 -14.49 34.78
C THR A 55 23.49 -14.38 36.23
N GLY A 56 22.41 -13.61 36.40
CA GLY A 56 21.69 -13.47 37.64
C GLY A 56 20.94 -14.75 37.97
N SER A 57 21.01 -15.13 39.24
CA SER A 57 20.35 -16.26 39.89
C SER A 57 18.94 -16.55 39.38
N LYS A 58 18.63 -17.85 39.23
CA LYS A 58 17.30 -18.38 38.91
C LYS A 58 16.31 -18.00 40.01
N SER A 59 15.64 -16.86 39.83
CA SER A 59 14.35 -16.58 40.47
C SER A 59 13.27 -17.17 39.58
N THR A 60 12.78 -18.36 39.94
CA THR A 60 11.53 -18.93 39.39
C THR A 60 10.35 -18.08 39.87
N ALA A 61 10.16 -16.92 39.24
CA ALA A 61 8.87 -16.25 39.25
C ALA A 61 7.92 -17.16 38.47
N LYS A 62 7.10 -17.91 39.21
CA LYS A 62 6.04 -18.76 38.69
C LYS A 62 5.07 -17.83 37.94
N ILE A 63 5.15 -17.82 36.61
CA ILE A 63 4.15 -17.15 35.77
C ILE A 63 2.84 -17.88 36.01
N ASN A 64 2.01 -17.34 36.90
CA ASN A 64 0.64 -17.78 37.07
C ASN A 64 -0.17 -17.17 35.93
N PHE A 65 -0.43 -17.99 34.90
CA PHE A 65 -1.52 -17.72 33.98
C PHE A 65 -2.82 -17.86 34.78
N GLN A 66 -3.35 -16.73 35.25
CA GLN A 66 -4.70 -16.71 35.76
C GLN A 66 -5.64 -17.04 34.60
N ASN A 67 -6.12 -18.28 34.56
CA ASN A 67 -7.32 -18.64 33.82
C ASN A 67 -8.50 -17.90 34.49
N THR A 68 -8.72 -16.65 34.10
CA THR A 68 -9.99 -15.96 34.34
C THR A 68 -11.04 -16.57 33.40
N SER A 69 -11.58 -17.70 33.84
CA SER A 69 -12.82 -18.27 33.34
C SER A 69 -13.98 -17.38 33.80
N ASN A 70 -14.18 -16.20 33.19
CA ASN A 70 -15.36 -15.38 33.46
C ASN A 70 -15.83 -14.66 32.18
N ALA A 71 -17.12 -14.86 31.90
CA ALA A 71 -17.91 -14.37 30.76
C ALA A 71 -17.48 -14.91 29.39
N GLY A 72 -18.03 -16.08 29.04
CA GLY A 72 -17.97 -16.65 27.69
C GLY A 72 -18.59 -15.71 26.66
N THR A 73 -17.76 -14.84 26.09
CA THR A 73 -18.06 -14.24 24.80
C THR A 73 -17.86 -15.36 23.80
N SER A 74 -18.95 -15.93 23.27
CA SER A 74 -18.89 -16.95 22.23
C SER A 74 -17.99 -16.44 21.10
N ILE A 75 -16.80 -17.04 20.98
CA ILE A 75 -15.89 -16.81 19.87
C ILE A 75 -16.57 -17.45 18.67
N ARG A 76 -17.23 -16.62 17.86
CA ARG A 76 -17.88 -17.07 16.63
C ARG A 76 -17.28 -16.29 15.47
N LEU A 77 -16.87 -17.03 14.45
CA LEU A 77 -16.56 -16.46 13.14
C LEU A 77 -17.77 -15.64 12.67
N PRO A 78 -17.58 -14.49 12.00
CA PRO A 78 -18.71 -13.77 11.43
C PRO A 78 -19.46 -14.75 10.54
N SER A 79 -20.74 -14.98 10.78
CA SER A 79 -21.57 -15.73 9.87
C SER A 79 -21.70 -14.97 8.54
N GLU A 80 -22.13 -15.65 7.48
CA GLU A 80 -22.42 -14.96 6.22
C GLU A 80 -23.46 -13.84 6.41
N ASN A 81 -24.41 -14.04 7.33
CA ASN A 81 -25.38 -13.02 7.73
C ASN A 81 -24.73 -11.81 8.43
N ASP A 82 -23.63 -12.01 9.18
CA ASP A 82 -22.92 -10.91 9.84
C ASP A 82 -22.11 -10.05 8.86
N LEU A 83 -21.75 -10.62 7.70
CA LEU A 83 -21.05 -9.92 6.63
C LEU A 83 -22.01 -9.30 5.60
N LYS A 84 -23.31 -9.63 5.66
CA LYS A 84 -24.29 -9.16 4.69
C LYS A 84 -24.40 -7.63 4.71
N GLY A 85 -24.20 -7.03 3.53
CA GLY A 85 -24.25 -5.57 3.36
C GLY A 85 -22.98 -4.85 3.80
N LEU A 86 -21.95 -5.57 4.26
CA LEU A 86 -20.64 -5.00 4.53
C LEU A 86 -19.75 -5.15 3.29
N HIS A 87 -18.90 -4.16 3.09
CA HIS A 87 -17.97 -4.13 1.97
C HIS A 87 -16.53 -3.98 2.46
N ASP A 88 -15.60 -4.41 1.62
CA ASP A 88 -14.20 -4.08 1.78
C ASP A 88 -14.03 -2.56 1.76
N ALA A 89 -13.44 -2.01 2.83
CA ALA A 89 -13.36 -0.58 3.03
C ALA A 89 -12.44 0.13 2.02
N PHE A 90 -11.55 -0.59 1.34
CA PHE A 90 -10.69 -0.01 0.31
C PHE A 90 -11.39 -0.02 -1.05
N THR A 91 -11.76 -1.20 -1.55
CA THR A 91 -12.28 -1.45 -2.89
C THR A 91 -13.78 -1.25 -3.03
N GLY A 92 -14.55 -1.38 -1.96
CA GLY A 92 -16.01 -1.42 -1.98
C GLY A 92 -16.61 -2.73 -2.49
N ALA A 93 -15.80 -3.79 -2.67
CA ALA A 93 -16.31 -5.11 -3.03
C ALA A 93 -17.07 -5.75 -1.87
N SER A 94 -18.07 -6.60 -2.17
CA SER A 94 -18.71 -7.44 -1.15
C SER A 94 -17.69 -8.31 -0.43
N LEU A 95 -17.83 -8.47 0.88
CA LEU A 95 -16.91 -9.29 1.65
C LEU A 95 -17.03 -10.77 1.29
N ASP A 96 -15.87 -11.44 1.23
CA ASP A 96 -15.73 -12.86 0.94
C ASP A 96 -14.65 -13.42 1.85
N LYS A 97 -15.01 -14.45 2.63
CA LYS A 97 -14.11 -15.11 3.58
C LYS A 97 -13.00 -15.87 2.89
N ALA A 98 -13.24 -16.41 1.69
CA ALA A 98 -12.25 -17.19 0.96
C ALA A 98 -11.05 -16.34 0.53
N LEU A 99 -11.22 -15.01 0.43
CA LEU A 99 -10.16 -14.06 0.11
C LEU A 99 -9.33 -13.63 1.33
N GLY A 100 -9.64 -14.15 2.51
CA GLY A 100 -9.06 -13.74 3.79
C GLY A 100 -9.61 -12.39 4.25
N LEU A 101 -9.97 -12.31 5.54
CA LEU A 101 -10.58 -11.11 6.11
C LEU A 101 -9.72 -10.52 7.24
N TYR A 102 -9.62 -9.21 7.22
CA TYR A 102 -8.96 -8.40 8.22
C TYR A 102 -9.95 -7.35 8.72
N GLN A 103 -9.86 -6.99 9.99
CA GLN A 103 -10.73 -5.97 10.60
C GLN A 103 -9.89 -4.95 11.34
N CYS A 104 -10.18 -3.67 11.10
CA CYS A 104 -9.66 -2.61 11.96
C CYS A 104 -10.34 -2.69 13.33
N GLN A 105 -9.56 -2.88 14.39
CA GLN A 105 -10.10 -3.00 15.74
C GLN A 105 -10.60 -1.69 16.33
N SER A 106 -10.22 -0.56 15.74
CA SER A 106 -10.63 0.77 16.21
C SER A 106 -12.00 1.19 15.65
N CYS A 107 -12.28 0.93 14.37
CA CYS A 107 -13.54 1.37 13.72
C CYS A 107 -14.38 0.24 13.12
N LYS A 108 -13.91 -1.01 13.21
CA LYS A 108 -14.62 -2.24 12.85
C LYS A 108 -14.96 -2.42 11.36
N VAL A 109 -14.30 -1.65 10.48
CA VAL A 109 -14.37 -1.87 9.03
C VAL A 109 -13.52 -3.06 8.60
N TYR A 110 -13.91 -3.71 7.51
CA TYR A 110 -13.25 -4.90 7.00
C TYR A 110 -12.41 -4.63 5.75
N TYR A 111 -11.42 -5.51 5.55
CA TYR A 111 -10.57 -5.56 4.39
C TYR A 111 -10.37 -7.01 3.94
N HIS A 112 -10.32 -7.24 2.64
CA HIS A 112 -9.71 -8.42 2.06
C HIS A 112 -8.19 -8.36 2.19
N LYS A 113 -7.55 -9.53 2.11
CA LYS A 113 -6.08 -9.65 2.19
C LYS A 113 -5.35 -8.76 1.18
N GLU A 114 -5.83 -8.70 -0.06
CA GLU A 114 -5.20 -7.90 -1.12
C GLU A 114 -5.30 -6.40 -0.86
N SER A 115 -6.43 -5.92 -0.34
CA SER A 115 -6.59 -4.53 0.08
C SER A 115 -5.57 -4.14 1.15
N LEU A 116 -5.33 -5.02 2.12
CA LEU A 116 -4.36 -4.75 3.17
C LEU A 116 -2.92 -4.68 2.63
N GLN A 117 -2.59 -5.46 1.61
CA GLN A 117 -1.30 -5.35 0.93
C GLN A 117 -1.11 -3.95 0.33
N VAL A 118 -2.13 -3.43 -0.37
CA VAL A 118 -2.08 -2.06 -0.92
C VAL A 118 -1.91 -1.04 0.20
N LEU A 119 -2.60 -1.18 1.33
CA LEU A 119 -2.46 -0.26 2.46
C LEU A 119 -1.06 -0.29 3.08
N ARG A 120 -0.42 -1.46 3.16
CA ARG A 120 0.96 -1.59 3.63
C ARG A 120 1.94 -0.81 2.75
N GLU A 121 1.72 -0.89 1.44
CA GLU A 121 2.62 -0.31 0.44
C GLU A 121 2.36 1.19 0.24
N ALA A 122 1.10 1.62 0.24
CA ALA A 122 0.70 2.98 -0.17
C ALA A 122 0.24 3.89 0.96
N ASN A 123 -0.09 3.35 2.14
CA ASN A 123 -0.68 4.11 3.25
C ASN A 123 -0.15 3.72 4.63
N SER A 124 1.10 3.25 4.72
CA SER A 124 1.73 2.89 5.99
C SER A 124 0.91 1.93 6.88
N SER A 125 0.11 1.06 6.26
CA SER A 125 -0.85 0.13 6.92
C SER A 125 -1.94 0.82 7.75
N GLN A 126 -2.23 2.09 7.53
CA GLN A 126 -3.28 2.81 8.24
C GLN A 126 -4.67 2.48 7.67
N CYS A 127 -5.63 2.30 8.57
CA CYS A 127 -7.03 2.08 8.24
C CYS A 127 -7.59 3.29 7.49
N VAL A 128 -8.16 3.06 6.31
CA VAL A 128 -8.71 4.14 5.45
C VAL A 128 -9.90 4.90 6.05
N SER A 129 -10.51 4.37 7.12
CA SER A 129 -11.68 4.95 7.79
C SER A 129 -11.32 5.75 9.05
N CYS A 130 -10.34 5.28 9.84
CA CYS A 130 -9.99 5.91 11.13
C CYS A 130 -8.49 6.13 11.37
N GLN A 131 -7.65 5.86 10.36
CA GLN A 131 -6.19 5.99 10.39
C GLN A 131 -5.44 5.12 11.41
N SER A 132 -6.14 4.28 12.17
CA SER A 132 -5.51 3.31 13.08
C SER A 132 -4.74 2.23 12.32
N THR A 133 -3.58 1.83 12.83
CA THR A 133 -2.79 0.69 12.33
C THR A 133 -3.19 -0.64 12.96
N ASN A 134 -4.14 -0.65 13.90
CA ASN A 134 -4.62 -1.86 14.57
C ASN A 134 -5.62 -2.60 13.66
N ILE A 135 -5.08 -3.25 12.63
CA ILE A 135 -5.81 -4.09 11.69
C ILE A 135 -5.33 -5.53 11.88
N ILE A 136 -6.24 -6.41 12.31
CA ILE A 136 -5.91 -7.80 12.62
C ILE A 136 -6.63 -8.74 11.66
N GLU A 137 -6.04 -9.89 11.41
CA GLU A 137 -6.68 -10.99 10.70
C GLU A 137 -7.82 -11.56 11.54
N ILE A 138 -8.95 -11.87 10.88
CA ILE A 138 -10.06 -12.56 11.50
C ILE A 138 -9.82 -14.06 11.33
N THR A 139 -9.38 -14.70 12.42
CA THR A 139 -9.21 -16.15 12.53
C THR A 139 -10.31 -16.77 13.37
N ASP A 140 -10.41 -18.10 13.36
CA ASP A 140 -11.43 -18.87 14.09
C ASP A 140 -11.44 -18.63 15.60
N SER A 141 -10.34 -18.10 16.15
CA SER A 141 -10.18 -17.83 17.59
C SER A 141 -10.42 -16.37 17.97
N ALA A 142 -10.64 -15.47 16.99
CA ALA A 142 -10.80 -14.04 17.26
C ALA A 142 -12.26 -13.70 17.60
N SER A 143 -12.50 -13.03 18.74
CA SER A 143 -13.81 -12.49 19.07
C SER A 143 -14.18 -11.42 18.03
N THR A 144 -15.20 -11.68 17.22
CA THR A 144 -15.62 -10.71 16.21
C THR A 144 -16.66 -9.76 16.78
N SER A 145 -16.30 -8.48 16.86
CA SER A 145 -17.27 -7.40 17.10
C SER A 145 -18.00 -7.08 15.80
N ARG A 146 -19.31 -6.77 15.89
CA ARG A 146 -20.15 -6.38 14.75
C ARG A 146 -19.42 -5.36 13.86
N GLY A 147 -19.40 -5.67 12.57
CA GLY A 147 -18.77 -4.85 11.54
C GLY A 147 -19.45 -3.52 11.32
N LYS A 148 -18.69 -2.58 10.75
CA LYS A 148 -19.20 -1.31 10.23
C LYS A 148 -18.90 -1.22 8.74
N ASP A 149 -19.90 -0.85 7.94
CA ASP A 149 -19.66 -0.56 6.52
C ASP A 149 -19.00 0.82 6.35
N TYR A 150 -18.27 1.00 5.25
CA TYR A 150 -17.53 2.24 4.99
C TYR A 150 -17.89 2.85 3.63
N SER A 151 -18.54 4.00 3.70
CA SER A 151 -18.87 4.85 2.56
C SER A 151 -17.99 6.10 2.56
N PRO A 152 -17.03 6.22 1.61
CA PRO A 152 -16.15 7.37 1.52
C PRO A 152 -16.88 8.61 0.96
N ASN A 153 -16.31 9.79 1.23
CA ASN A 153 -16.83 11.05 0.69
C ASN A 153 -16.75 11.09 -0.84
N VAL A 154 -17.75 11.74 -1.46
CA VAL A 154 -17.72 12.04 -2.90
C VAL A 154 -16.96 13.35 -3.12
N ILE A 155 -15.96 13.32 -3.99
CA ILE A 155 -15.07 14.44 -4.29
C ILE A 155 -14.96 14.67 -5.80
N THR A 156 -14.42 15.82 -6.19
CA THR A 156 -14.24 16.21 -7.59
C THR A 156 -12.86 16.85 -7.79
N LEU A 157 -12.59 17.32 -9.02
CA LEU A 157 -11.36 18.07 -9.33
C LEU A 157 -11.18 19.33 -8.46
N ASN A 158 -12.26 19.89 -7.91
CA ASN A 158 -12.20 21.14 -7.18
C ASN A 158 -11.64 20.99 -5.77
N ASN A 159 -11.76 19.81 -5.15
CA ASN A 159 -11.44 19.61 -3.73
C ASN A 159 -10.56 18.39 -3.44
N TYR A 160 -10.14 17.61 -4.45
CA TYR A 160 -9.40 16.36 -4.18
C TYR A 160 -8.15 16.54 -3.33
N LYS A 161 -7.44 17.67 -3.45
CA LYS A 161 -6.17 17.90 -2.72
C LYS A 161 -6.31 17.83 -1.20
N ASP A 162 -7.50 18.10 -0.68
CA ASP A 162 -7.79 18.11 0.75
C ASP A 162 -8.01 16.69 1.32
N HIS A 163 -8.02 15.67 0.46
CA HIS A 163 -8.34 14.29 0.80
C HIS A 163 -7.18 13.30 0.57
N VAL A 164 -5.95 13.79 0.43
CA VAL A 164 -4.76 12.92 0.28
C VAL A 164 -4.61 12.01 1.51
N GLY A 165 -4.28 10.74 1.28
CA GLY A 165 -4.16 9.72 2.33
C GLY A 165 -5.49 9.10 2.74
N SER A 166 -6.56 9.35 1.99
CA SER A 166 -7.90 8.81 2.28
C SER A 166 -8.48 8.06 1.08
N VAL A 167 -9.32 7.06 1.36
CA VAL A 167 -10.18 6.48 0.33
C VAL A 167 -11.35 7.41 0.07
N VAL A 168 -11.57 7.70 -1.20
CA VAL A 168 -12.56 8.65 -1.70
C VAL A 168 -13.39 8.03 -2.80
N THR A 169 -14.60 8.54 -3.03
CA THR A 169 -15.31 8.37 -4.29
C THR A 169 -15.09 9.61 -5.14
N PHE A 170 -14.28 9.51 -6.18
CA PHE A 170 -14.05 10.61 -7.12
C PHE A 170 -15.01 10.54 -8.29
N GLU A 171 -15.57 11.69 -8.67
CA GLU A 171 -16.38 11.85 -9.88
C GLU A 171 -15.75 12.90 -10.79
N GLY A 172 -15.55 12.57 -12.07
CA GLY A 172 -14.95 13.50 -13.02
C GLY A 172 -14.95 13.04 -14.47
N LEU A 173 -14.86 14.02 -15.37
CA LEU A 173 -14.75 13.81 -16.81
C LEU A 173 -13.32 13.44 -17.19
N VAL A 174 -13.15 12.31 -17.84
CA VAL A 174 -11.86 11.87 -18.38
C VAL A 174 -11.50 12.70 -19.60
N GLN A 175 -10.36 13.37 -19.55
CA GLN A 175 -9.83 14.18 -20.64
C GLN A 175 -9.04 13.35 -21.64
N SER A 176 -8.23 12.41 -21.15
CA SER A 176 -7.41 11.52 -21.97
C SER A 176 -7.05 10.25 -21.21
N VAL A 177 -6.68 9.20 -21.94
CA VAL A 177 -6.07 7.98 -21.39
C VAL A 177 -4.65 7.89 -21.93
N LYS A 178 -3.68 7.69 -21.04
CA LYS A 178 -2.26 7.58 -21.37
C LYS A 178 -1.74 6.21 -20.97
N GLU A 179 -0.85 5.68 -21.77
CA GLU A 179 -0.18 4.41 -21.51
C GLU A 179 1.28 4.69 -21.16
N SER A 180 1.80 3.97 -20.17
CA SER A 180 3.21 4.01 -19.80
C SER A 180 4.09 3.61 -20.99
N ARG A 181 5.36 4.05 -21.02
CA ARG A 181 6.31 3.68 -22.10
C ARG A 181 6.49 2.18 -22.27
N ARG A 182 6.36 1.43 -21.16
CA ARG A 182 6.46 -0.04 -21.13
C ARG A 182 5.18 -0.77 -21.57
N GLY A 183 4.08 -0.04 -21.80
CA GLY A 183 2.82 -0.62 -22.26
C GLY A 183 2.00 -1.38 -21.21
N SER A 184 2.35 -1.28 -19.92
CA SER A 184 1.73 -2.13 -18.88
C SER A 184 0.92 -1.36 -17.85
N ASP A 185 1.15 -0.07 -17.66
CA ASP A 185 0.32 0.80 -16.80
C ASP A 185 -0.41 1.87 -17.59
N PHE A 186 -1.55 2.30 -17.06
CA PHE A 186 -2.40 3.32 -17.67
C PHE A 186 -2.70 4.44 -16.68
N ALA A 187 -2.69 5.67 -17.17
CA ALA A 187 -3.19 6.85 -16.48
C ALA A 187 -4.43 7.38 -17.18
N VAL A 188 -5.55 7.39 -16.46
CA VAL A 188 -6.78 8.04 -16.89
C VAL A 188 -6.76 9.46 -16.35
N MET A 189 -6.53 10.43 -17.24
CA MET A 189 -6.26 11.81 -16.88
C MET A 189 -7.56 12.62 -16.80
N PHE A 190 -7.71 13.41 -15.74
CA PHE A 190 -8.85 14.32 -15.56
C PHE A 190 -8.55 15.77 -15.90
N GLU A 191 -7.27 16.09 -16.10
CA GLU A 191 -6.81 17.40 -16.51
C GLU A 191 -6.03 17.29 -17.82
N ASN A 192 -6.09 18.33 -18.67
CA ASN A 192 -5.25 18.41 -19.87
C ASN A 192 -3.82 18.84 -19.49
N LYS A 193 -3.12 17.95 -18.77
CA LYS A 193 -1.77 18.15 -18.23
C LYS A 193 -0.89 16.94 -18.53
N SER A 194 0.41 17.06 -18.31
CA SER A 194 1.33 15.92 -18.38
C SER A 194 1.02 14.89 -17.28
N TRP A 195 1.49 13.65 -17.46
CA TRP A 195 1.27 12.54 -16.51
C TRP A 195 1.62 12.91 -15.07
N VAL A 196 2.72 13.65 -14.87
CA VAL A 196 3.24 14.03 -13.55
C VAL A 196 2.49 15.22 -12.95
N LYS A 197 1.95 16.11 -13.79
CA LYS A 197 1.33 17.37 -13.35
C LYS A 197 -0.19 17.30 -13.23
N GLY A 198 -0.82 16.32 -13.87
CA GLY A 198 -2.27 16.15 -13.89
C GLY A 198 -2.77 15.15 -12.87
N PHE A 199 -3.95 15.41 -12.33
CA PHE A 199 -4.70 14.45 -11.55
C PHE A 199 -5.19 13.29 -12.42
N LYS A 200 -5.08 12.06 -11.91
CA LYS A 200 -5.32 10.84 -12.69
C LYS A 200 -5.75 9.65 -11.83
N LEU A 201 -6.43 8.69 -12.46
CA LEU A 201 -6.49 7.31 -11.95
C LEU A 201 -5.30 6.54 -12.52
N VAL A 202 -4.71 5.65 -11.74
CA VAL A 202 -3.64 4.76 -12.20
C VAL A 202 -4.07 3.31 -12.12
N PHE A 203 -3.93 2.61 -13.25
CA PHE A 203 -4.07 1.17 -13.36
C PHE A 203 -2.70 0.55 -13.58
N PHE A 204 -2.16 -0.07 -12.54
CA PHE A 204 -0.90 -0.82 -12.66
C PHE A 204 -1.12 -2.14 -13.40
N GLN A 205 -0.06 -2.70 -13.98
CA GLN A 205 -0.09 -3.96 -14.74
C GLN A 205 -0.96 -5.07 -14.11
N GLY A 206 -0.87 -5.29 -12.80
CA GLY A 206 -1.67 -6.29 -12.10
C GLY A 206 -3.18 -5.99 -12.08
N ALA A 207 -3.55 -4.72 -12.01
CA ALA A 207 -4.94 -4.25 -12.00
C ALA A 207 -5.56 -4.21 -13.40
N VAL A 208 -4.76 -3.95 -14.45
CA VAL A 208 -5.25 -3.80 -15.83
C VAL A 208 -6.12 -4.98 -16.26
N ARG A 209 -5.69 -6.22 -16.00
CA ARG A 209 -6.49 -7.41 -16.34
C ARG A 209 -7.77 -7.50 -15.52
N LYS A 210 -7.69 -7.22 -14.21
CA LYS A 210 -8.82 -7.30 -13.27
C LYS A 210 -9.95 -6.33 -13.62
N VAL A 211 -9.62 -5.15 -14.14
CA VAL A 211 -10.62 -4.11 -14.48
C VAL A 211 -11.29 -4.29 -15.85
N GLY A 212 -10.83 -5.23 -16.69
CA GLY A 212 -11.36 -5.46 -18.03
C GLY A 212 -10.37 -5.19 -19.18
N GLY A 213 -9.10 -4.95 -18.87
CA GLY A 213 -8.02 -4.83 -19.84
C GLY A 213 -7.90 -3.46 -20.53
N LYS A 214 -6.87 -3.35 -21.38
CA LYS A 214 -6.57 -2.15 -22.18
C LYS A 214 -7.78 -1.63 -22.98
N PRO A 215 -8.59 -2.46 -23.66
CA PRO A 215 -9.75 -1.97 -24.41
C PRO A 215 -10.75 -1.23 -23.52
N TYR A 216 -11.05 -1.79 -22.35
CA TYR A 216 -11.94 -1.17 -21.39
C TYR A 216 -11.39 0.16 -20.86
N ILE A 217 -10.13 0.19 -20.43
CA ILE A 217 -9.49 1.40 -19.90
C ILE A 217 -9.47 2.52 -20.95
N ASN A 218 -9.12 2.20 -22.20
CA ASN A 218 -9.14 3.16 -23.30
C ASN A 218 -10.55 3.68 -23.59
N SER A 219 -11.59 2.85 -23.41
CA SER A 219 -12.98 3.25 -23.60
C SER A 219 -13.48 4.27 -22.57
N LEU A 220 -12.71 4.54 -21.50
CA LEU A 220 -13.03 5.57 -20.51
C LEU A 220 -12.77 6.99 -21.03
N ASN A 221 -12.04 7.13 -22.14
CA ASN A 221 -11.76 8.43 -22.73
C ASN A 221 -13.05 9.21 -23.00
N ARG A 222 -13.09 10.49 -22.61
CA ARG A 222 -14.25 11.38 -22.75
C ARG A 222 -15.51 10.98 -21.99
N LYS A 223 -15.45 9.97 -21.11
CA LYS A 223 -16.55 9.59 -20.23
C LYS A 223 -16.45 10.26 -18.88
N THR A 224 -17.60 10.46 -18.24
CA THR A 224 -17.65 10.79 -16.82
C THR A 224 -17.57 9.48 -16.04
N VAL A 225 -16.58 9.38 -15.15
CA VAL A 225 -16.38 8.19 -14.34
C VAL A 225 -16.60 8.53 -12.88
N ARG A 226 -17.18 7.57 -12.15
CA ARG A 226 -17.27 7.60 -10.69
C ARG A 226 -16.47 6.42 -10.15
N VAL A 227 -15.42 6.71 -9.40
CA VAL A 227 -14.41 5.73 -9.00
C VAL A 227 -14.08 5.86 -7.52
N ARG A 228 -14.10 4.74 -6.81
CA ARG A 228 -13.59 4.62 -5.45
C ARG A 228 -12.10 4.31 -5.49
N GLY A 229 -11.30 4.89 -4.59
CA GLY A 229 -9.92 4.45 -4.40
C GLY A 229 -9.14 5.32 -3.42
N LEU A 230 -7.92 4.89 -3.11
CA LEU A 230 -7.01 5.64 -2.24
C LEU A 230 -6.38 6.77 -3.04
N LEU A 231 -6.61 7.99 -2.58
CA LEU A 231 -5.99 9.20 -3.12
C LEU A 231 -4.62 9.41 -2.47
N ILE A 232 -3.57 9.44 -3.28
CA ILE A 232 -2.20 9.72 -2.82
C ILE A 232 -1.57 10.87 -3.59
N LYS A 233 -0.50 11.42 -3.04
CA LYS A 233 0.42 12.32 -3.74
C LYS A 233 1.78 11.65 -3.84
N HIS A 234 2.04 11.00 -4.97
CA HIS A 234 3.33 10.37 -5.23
C HIS A 234 4.39 11.43 -5.54
N GLU A 235 5.57 11.35 -4.93
CA GLU A 235 6.64 12.35 -5.07
C GLU A 235 7.02 12.62 -6.54
N LYS A 236 7.16 11.54 -7.33
CA LYS A 236 7.53 11.60 -8.75
C LYS A 236 6.38 11.76 -9.73
N PHE A 237 5.18 11.31 -9.39
CA PHE A 237 4.06 11.18 -10.33
C PHE A 237 2.89 12.11 -10.03
N GLY A 238 2.95 12.88 -8.93
CA GLY A 238 1.92 13.81 -8.54
C GLY A 238 0.71 13.11 -7.92
N TYR A 239 -0.46 13.73 -8.07
CA TYR A 239 -1.68 13.23 -7.46
C TYR A 239 -2.29 12.09 -8.26
N GLU A 240 -2.70 11.03 -7.58
CA GLU A 240 -3.32 9.86 -8.20
C GLU A 240 -4.27 9.11 -7.28
N ILE A 241 -5.29 8.51 -7.87
CA ILE A 241 -6.10 7.49 -7.23
C ILE A 241 -5.64 6.12 -7.72
N ILE A 242 -5.31 5.25 -6.77
CA ILE A 242 -4.98 3.85 -7.05
C ILE A 242 -6.27 3.06 -7.25
N VAL A 243 -6.37 2.37 -8.40
CA VAL A 243 -7.49 1.47 -8.73
C VAL A 243 -6.93 0.07 -8.94
N SER A 244 -7.27 -0.87 -8.06
CA SER A 244 -6.78 -2.26 -8.10
C SER A 244 -7.83 -3.25 -8.62
N GLU A 245 -9.11 -2.95 -8.47
CA GLU A 245 -10.22 -3.87 -8.74
C GLU A 245 -11.31 -3.24 -9.61
N LYS A 246 -12.10 -4.07 -10.29
CA LYS A 246 -13.23 -3.60 -11.12
C LYS A 246 -14.34 -2.96 -10.28
N SER A 247 -14.58 -3.47 -9.07
CA SER A 247 -15.60 -2.95 -8.13
C SER A 247 -15.36 -1.49 -7.74
N MET A 248 -14.12 -1.02 -7.85
CA MET A 248 -13.76 0.37 -7.60
C MET A 248 -14.30 1.33 -8.66
N ILE A 249 -14.61 0.85 -9.88
CA ILE A 249 -15.23 1.67 -10.92
C ILE A 249 -16.74 1.52 -10.80
N MET A 250 -17.35 2.50 -10.13
CA MET A 250 -18.77 2.44 -9.75
C MET A 250 -19.71 2.70 -10.93
N SER A 251 -19.35 3.64 -11.81
CA SER A 251 -20.14 3.94 -13.01
C SER A 251 -19.32 4.66 -14.07
N THR A 252 -19.71 4.49 -15.34
CA THR A 252 -19.20 5.22 -16.49
C THR A 252 -20.38 5.76 -17.30
N LYS A 253 -20.34 7.04 -17.66
CA LYS A 253 -21.38 7.75 -18.43
C LYS A 253 -20.75 8.44 -19.63
#